data_AF-X1A5C9-F1
#
_entry.id   AF-X1A5C9-F1
#
_cell.length_a   1.000
_cell.length_b   1.000
_cell.length_c   1.000
_cell.angle_alpha   90.00
_cell.angle_beta   90.00
_cell.angle_gamma   90.00
#
_symmetry.space_group_name_H-M   'P 1'
#
loop_
_entity.id
_entity.type
_entity.pdbx_description
1 polymer ?
#
loop_
_entity_poly.entity_id
_entity_poly.type
_entity_poly.pdbx_seq_one_letter_code
_entity_poly.pdbx_strand_id
1 'polypeptide(L)' 'TKLPSALTHLHDLRILSLRYNQITEIPEWISSLYSLESLNLNVNNINNLPNSSGNL' A
#
# COMPACT_ATOMS: atom_id res chain seq x y z
N THR A 1 -1.98 -8.32 9.22
CA THR A 1 -0.51 -8.10 9.11
C THR A 1 -0.21 -6.63 9.01
N LYS A 2 0.71 -6.13 9.83
CA LYS A 2 1.21 -4.75 9.70
C LYS A 2 2.38 -4.74 8.72
N LEU A 3 2.33 -3.84 7.75
CA LEU A 3 3.44 -3.64 6.81
C LEU A 3 4.57 -2.86 7.51
N PRO A 4 5.85 -3.20 7.25
CA PRO A 4 6.97 -2.53 7.90
C PRO A 4 7.11 -1.08 7.41
N SER A 5 7.35 -0.15 8.34
CA SER A 5 7.59 1.26 8.03
C SER A 5 8.87 1.48 7.21
N ALA A 6 9.77 0.51 7.13
CA ALA A 6 10.94 0.60 6.25
C ALA A 6 10.56 0.84 4.78
N LEU A 7 9.36 0.40 4.36
CA LEU A 7 8.87 0.57 2.99
C LEU A 7 8.69 2.04 2.60
N THR A 8 8.53 2.97 3.56
CA THR A 8 8.34 4.41 3.27
C THR A 8 9.51 5.05 2.51
N HIS A 9 10.70 4.45 2.57
CA HIS A 9 11.92 4.95 1.94
C HIS A 9 12.12 4.42 0.52
N LEU A 10 11.25 3.53 0.03
CA LEU A 10 11.33 2.96 -1.31
C LEU A 10 10.73 3.91 -2.34
N HIS A 11 11.27 5.12 -2.42
CA HIS A 11 10.73 6.21 -3.23
C HIS A 11 10.64 5.88 -4.73
N ASP A 12 11.58 5.10 -5.25
CA ASP A 12 11.63 4.68 -6.66
C ASP A 12 10.81 3.40 -6.94
N LEU A 13 10.07 2.88 -5.95
CA LEU A 13 9.32 1.63 -6.11
C LEU A 13 8.14 1.84 -7.07
N ARG A 14 8.20 1.18 -8.24
CA ARG A 14 7.14 1.26 -9.25
C ARG A 14 6.05 0.22 -9.09
N ILE A 15 6.37 -0.94 -8.52
CA ILE A 15 5.42 -2.05 -8.38
C ILE A 15 5.52 -2.62 -6.96
N LEU A 16 4.39 -2.68 -6.27
CA LEU A 16 4.25 -3.30 -4.95
C LEU A 16 3.15 -4.35 -5.01
N SER A 17 3.53 -5.63 -4.93
CA SER A 17 2.58 -6.74 -4.86
C SER A 17 2.54 -7.31 -3.45
N LEU A 18 1.36 -7.24 -2.84
CA LEU A 18 1.04 -7.76 -1.51
C LEU A 18 -0.13 -8.75 -1.58
N ARG A 19 -0.31 -9.40 -2.73
CA ARG A 19 -1.36 -10.39 -2.97
C ARG A 19 -1.27 -11.55 -1.97
N TYR A 20 -2.41 -12.13 -1.58
CA TYR A 20 -2.49 -13.29 -0.68
C TYR A 20 -1.89 -13.04 0.71
N ASN A 21 -2.18 -11.87 1.28
CA ASN A 21 -1.79 -11.54 2.66
C ASN A 21 -3.02 -11.36 3.55
N GLN A 22 -2.77 -11.03 4.81
CA GLN A 22 -3.81 -10.75 5.81
C GLN A 22 -3.83 -9.25 6.16
N ILE A 23 -3.66 -8.39 5.17
CA ILE A 23 -3.70 -6.93 5.35
C ILE A 23 -5.15 -6.52 5.58
N THR A 24 -5.38 -5.74 6.64
CA THR A 24 -6.71 -5.27 7.04
C THR A 24 -6.90 -3.78 6.77
N GLU A 25 -5.81 -3.04 6.61
CA GLU A 25 -5.77 -1.60 6.41
C GLU A 25 -4.62 -1.25 5.45
N ILE A 26 -4.83 -0.26 4.59
CA ILE A 26 -3.76 0.32 3.79
C ILE A 26 -3.13 1.45 4.62
N PRO A 27 -1.82 1.40 4.90
CA PRO A 27 -1.18 2.43 5.71
C PRO A 27 -1.07 3.75 4.95
N GLU A 28 -1.18 4.88 5.65
CA GLU A 28 -1.13 6.23 5.06
C GLU A 28 0.15 6.51 4.26
N TRP A 29 1.26 5.91 4.68
CA TRP A 29 2.55 6.06 4.00
C TRP A 29 2.58 5.45 2.60
N ILE A 30 1.57 4.68 2.17
CA ILE A 30 1.50 4.20 0.78
C ILE A 30 1.59 5.36 -0.22
N SER A 31 1.09 6.53 0.18
CA SER A 31 1.16 7.80 -0.57
C SER A 31 2.57 8.38 -0.69
N SER A 32 3.52 7.97 0.16
CA SER A 32 4.92 8.40 0.08
C SER A 32 5.71 7.67 -1.01
N LEU A 33 5.13 6.61 -1.57
CA LEU A 33 5.67 5.87 -2.71
C LEU A 33 5.26 6.57 -4.01
N TYR A 34 5.74 7.79 -4.21
CA TYR A 34 5.29 8.65 -5.31
C TYR A 34 5.63 8.13 -6.72
N SER A 35 6.57 7.19 -6.86
CA SER A 35 6.84 6.49 -8.12
C SER A 35 6.03 5.21 -8.32
N LEU A 36 5.12 4.87 -7.40
CA LEU A 36 4.34 3.65 -7.47
C LEU A 36 3.30 3.73 -8.59
N GLU A 37 3.44 2.85 -9.57
CA GLU A 37 2.55 2.73 -10.74
C GLU A 37 1.56 1.57 -10.57
N SER A 38 1.91 0.56 -9.77
CA SER A 38 1.07 -0.61 -9.57
C SER A 38 1.10 -1.10 -8.13
N LEU A 39 -0.08 -1.13 -7.50
CA LEU A 39 -0.30 -1.68 -6.18
C LEU A 39 -1.28 -2.86 -6.26
N ASN A 40 -0.80 -4.07 -6.01
CA ASN A 40 -1.64 -5.27 -6.00
C ASN A 40 -1.94 -5.72 -4.58
N LEU A 41 -3.18 -5.51 -4.15
CA LEU A 41 -3.69 -5.89 -2.83
C LEU A 41 -4.71 -7.04 -2.89
N ASN A 42 -4.81 -7.75 -4.02
CA ASN A 42 -5.81 -8.80 -4.19
C ASN A 42 -5.67 -9.92 -3.15
N VAL A 43 -6.81 -10.48 -2.73
CA VAL A 43 -6.86 -11.54 -1.72
C VAL A 43 -6.20 -11.09 -0.42
N ASN A 44 -6.71 -9.98 0.12
CA ASN A 44 -6.47 -9.48 1.47
C ASN A 44 -7.82 -9.22 2.17
N ASN A 45 -7.79 -8.81 3.43
CA ASN A 45 -8.97 -8.57 4.26
C ASN A 45 -9.20 -7.06 4.49
N ILE A 46 -8.96 -6.24 3.45
CA ILE A 46 -9.04 -4.78 3.53
C ILE A 46 -10.51 -4.39 3.58
N ASN A 47 -10.96 -3.96 4.75
CA ASN A 47 -12.35 -3.54 4.97
C ASN A 47 -12.55 -2.04 4.83
N ASN A 48 -11.46 -1.26 4.94
CA ASN A 48 -11.46 0.19 4.79
C ASN A 48 -10.39 0.58 3.78
N LEU A 49 -10.81 1.22 2.69
CA LEU A 49 -9.90 2.02 1.89
C LEU A 49 -9.55 3.29 2.68
N PRO A 50 -8.32 3.82 2.57
CA PRO A 50 -7.97 5.05 3.26
C PRO A 50 -8.90 6.16 2.77
N ASN A 51 -9.43 6.96 3.70
CA ASN A 51 -10.30 8.12 3.41
C ASN A 51 -9.57 9.25 2.66
N SER A 52 -8.35 9.02 2.17
CA SER A 52 -7.58 9.99 1.45
C SER A 52 -8.17 10.18 0.05
N SER A 53 -8.92 11.27 -0.08
CA SER A 53 -9.15 12.04 -1.31
C SER A 53 -7.85 12.61 -1.91
N GLY A 54 -6.74 11.87 -1.81
CA GLY A 54 -5.47 12.16 -2.46
C GLY A 54 -5.26 11.09 -3.51
N ASN A 55 -5.28 11.53 -4.78
CA ASN A 55 -4.99 10.78 -5.99
C ASN A 55 -4.32 9.41 -5.77
N LEU A 56 -5.04 8.36 -6.14
CA LEU A 56 -4.44 7.12 -6.62
C LEU A 56 -4.15 7.25 -8.12
#